data_AF-A0A835Y4W2-F1
#
_entry.id   AF-A0A835Y4W2-F1
#
_cell.length_a   1.000
_cell.length_b   1.000
_cell.length_c   1.000
_cell.angle_alpha   90.00
_cell.angle_beta   90.00
_cell.angle_gamma   90.00
#
_symmetry.space_group_name_H-M   'P 1'
#
loop_
_entity.id
_entity.type
_entity.pdbx_description
1 polymer ?
#
loop_
_entity_poly.entity_id
_entity_poly.type
_entity_poly.pdbx_seq_one_letter_code
_entity_poly.pdbx_strand_id
1 'polypeptide(L)'
;MDLMTGEGWEGDGSLLTPDGRGNVARRLPLAAPGTAAGSAGPNGPQPPLDPSCIASIQIMLSKFEYDGQLNPSFRRGPFRLPIAHIGSYLPTHVPPRFVHVSSAGVTRPNRPGINVDMEPPAVKLNDALGGLLTWKLEGEDALRGSGVPYAIVRPTALTEEPGGMPVELDQGDTVKGKISREDVADLCVALLGCPAATNTTFEVRSTVPFSQQWTGPAAGEPAPSAAAWPGRLAAAGLLRGVTGRTVEGVYTGRRPEDEALQAAGVKREAPTPAAV
;
A
#
# COMPACT_ATOMS: atom_id res chain seq x y z
N MET A 1 -15.50 11.15 0.35
CA MET A 1 -16.77 10.82 1.04
C MET A 1 -16.33 9.98 2.20
N ASP A 2 -16.64 10.44 3.40
CA ASP A 2 -15.98 9.90 4.57
C ASP A 2 -17.09 9.32 5.52
N LEU A 3 -17.21 7.99 5.62
CA LEU A 3 -18.00 7.15 6.56
C LEU A 3 -17.57 7.18 8.06
N MET A 4 -18.33 7.82 8.95
CA MET A 4 -18.07 7.87 10.42
C MET A 4 -18.81 6.76 11.20
N THR A 5 -18.35 6.40 12.42
CA THR A 5 -18.76 5.18 13.17
C THR A 5 -19.15 5.41 14.65
N GLY A 6 -19.65 6.59 15.03
CA GLY A 6 -19.99 6.89 16.44
C GLY A 6 -21.27 6.22 16.95
N GLU A 7 -21.60 6.38 18.24
CA GLU A 7 -22.94 6.06 18.76
C GLU A 7 -23.94 7.16 18.34
N GLY A 8 -25.08 6.76 17.79
CA GLY A 8 -26.13 7.65 17.26
C GLY A 8 -26.31 7.65 15.74
N TRP A 9 -25.71 6.69 15.02
CA TRP A 9 -25.69 6.67 13.56
C TRP A 9 -26.46 5.46 13.02
N GLU A 10 -27.65 5.71 12.45
CA GLU A 10 -28.49 4.69 11.82
C GLU A 10 -28.00 4.43 10.38
N GLY A 11 -27.77 3.16 10.05
CA GLY A 11 -27.46 2.75 8.69
C GLY A 11 -28.71 2.73 7.81
N ASP A 12 -28.74 3.61 6.79
CA ASP A 12 -29.17 3.29 5.43
C ASP A 12 -28.66 4.42 4.51
N GLY A 13 -27.78 4.11 3.56
CA GLY A 13 -27.04 5.14 2.81
C GLY A 13 -27.67 5.45 1.47
N SER A 14 -28.50 6.50 1.38
CA SER A 14 -28.80 7.17 0.11
C SER A 14 -28.29 8.61 0.16
N LEU A 15 -27.68 9.06 -0.94
CA LEU A 15 -27.27 10.46 -1.09
C LEU A 15 -27.92 11.06 -2.34
N LEU A 16 -28.93 11.90 -2.12
CA LEU A 16 -29.48 12.81 -3.11
C LEU A 16 -28.86 14.18 -2.94
N THR A 17 -28.29 14.74 -4.01
CA THR A 17 -28.25 16.20 -4.20
C THR A 17 -28.40 16.54 -5.68
N PRO A 18 -29.51 17.18 -6.08
CA PRO A 18 -29.61 17.88 -7.34
C PRO A 18 -29.68 19.39 -7.08
N ASP A 19 -28.57 20.10 -7.24
CA ASP A 19 -28.61 21.53 -7.54
C ASP A 19 -27.72 21.81 -8.74
N GLY A 20 -28.33 21.74 -9.94
CA GLY A 20 -27.71 22.09 -11.23
C GLY A 20 -27.36 23.58 -11.34
N ARG A 21 -26.59 24.11 -10.39
CA ARG A 21 -26.10 25.48 -10.34
C ARG A 21 -24.59 25.46 -10.10
N GLY A 22 -23.83 25.39 -11.20
CA GLY A 22 -22.38 25.61 -11.22
C GLY A 22 -21.52 24.40 -10.82
N ASN A 23 -20.24 24.48 -11.15
CA ASN A 23 -19.23 23.54 -10.66
C ASN A 23 -19.03 23.80 -9.17
N VAL A 24 -19.61 22.97 -8.31
CA VAL A 24 -19.39 23.04 -6.86
C VAL A 24 -18.67 21.77 -6.42
N ALA A 25 -17.44 21.91 -5.95
CA ALA A 25 -16.76 20.83 -5.24
C ALA A 25 -17.38 20.72 -3.84
N ARG A 26 -18.26 19.73 -3.64
CA ARG A 26 -18.85 19.42 -2.33
C ARG A 26 -18.03 18.31 -1.67
N ARG A 27 -17.33 18.62 -0.58
CA ARG A 27 -16.93 17.57 0.37
C ARG A 27 -18.23 17.17 1.08
N LEU A 28 -18.70 15.96 0.82
CA LEU A 28 -19.84 15.35 1.50
C LEU A 28 -19.29 14.56 2.68
N PRO A 29 -19.19 15.15 3.88
CA PRO A 29 -19.17 14.32 5.07
C PRO A 29 -20.50 13.57 5.09
N LEU A 30 -20.52 12.32 5.55
CA LEU A 30 -21.78 11.63 5.88
C LEU A 30 -22.54 12.33 7.05
N ALA A 31 -22.19 13.57 7.40
CA ALA A 31 -22.44 14.24 8.65
C ALA A 31 -22.47 15.78 8.50
N ALA A 32 -23.17 16.35 7.50
CA ALA A 32 -23.49 17.78 7.55
C ALA A 32 -24.87 17.94 8.22
N PRO A 33 -24.95 18.42 9.47
CA PRO A 33 -26.23 18.73 10.10
C PRO A 33 -26.83 19.94 9.37
N GLY A 34 -27.85 19.73 8.54
CA GLY A 34 -28.53 20.87 7.92
C GLY A 34 -29.39 20.66 6.67
N THR A 35 -29.48 19.49 6.06
CA THR A 35 -30.40 19.30 4.90
C THR A 35 -31.33 18.11 5.09
N ALA A 36 -32.52 18.46 5.59
CA ALA A 36 -33.83 17.79 5.51
C ALA A 36 -33.95 16.30 5.89
N ALA A 37 -34.77 16.12 6.94
CA ALA A 37 -35.26 14.89 7.55
C ALA A 37 -36.14 13.99 6.65
N GLY A 38 -36.17 12.70 7.03
CA GLY A 38 -37.18 11.69 6.67
C GLY A 38 -36.60 10.58 5.78
N SER A 39 -36.63 9.29 6.12
CA SER A 39 -37.35 8.54 7.14
C SER A 39 -36.54 7.31 7.51
N ALA A 40 -36.58 6.90 8.79
CA ALA A 40 -36.31 5.51 9.15
C ALA A 40 -37.08 4.61 8.17
N GLY A 41 -36.41 3.60 7.62
CA GLY A 41 -37.11 2.53 6.92
C GLY A 41 -38.22 1.94 7.81
N PRO A 42 -39.18 1.18 7.27
CA PRO A 42 -40.35 0.68 8.01
C PRO A 42 -40.04 -0.20 9.24
N ASN A 43 -38.77 -0.43 9.58
CA ASN A 43 -38.27 -1.44 10.51
C ASN A 43 -37.63 -0.87 11.80
N GLY A 44 -37.95 0.36 12.21
CA GLY A 44 -37.45 0.93 13.47
C GLY A 44 -35.94 1.25 13.47
N PRO A 45 -35.36 1.59 14.63
CA PRO A 45 -33.96 1.99 14.75
C PRO A 45 -33.03 0.88 14.28
N GLN A 46 -32.18 1.18 13.30
CA GLN A 46 -31.23 0.23 12.74
C GLN A 46 -29.96 0.13 13.60
N PRO A 47 -29.32 -1.06 13.68
CA PRO A 47 -28.03 -1.19 14.34
C PRO A 47 -26.99 -0.27 13.66
N PRO A 48 -25.98 0.21 14.41
CA PRO A 48 -24.88 0.97 13.84
C PRO A 48 -24.19 0.21 12.70
N LEU A 49 -23.82 0.94 11.64
CA LEU A 49 -23.10 0.37 10.50
C LEU A 49 -21.75 -0.22 10.96
N ASP A 50 -21.51 -1.51 10.71
CA ASP A 50 -20.20 -2.14 10.88
C ASP A 50 -19.34 -1.93 9.62
N PRO A 51 -18.29 -1.09 9.68
CA PRO A 51 -17.46 -0.78 8.52
C PRO A 51 -16.64 -1.97 8.04
N SER A 52 -16.40 -2.97 8.89
CA SER A 52 -15.61 -4.15 8.54
C SER A 52 -16.32 -5.08 7.57
N CYS A 53 -17.65 -4.92 7.44
CA CYS A 53 -18.51 -5.73 6.59
C CYS A 53 -18.90 -5.05 5.27
N ILE A 54 -18.41 -3.83 5.00
CA ILE A 54 -18.73 -3.11 3.76
C ILE A 54 -17.97 -3.73 2.59
N ALA A 55 -18.67 -4.46 1.72
CA ALA A 55 -18.11 -5.11 0.54
C ALA A 55 -18.35 -4.35 -0.78
N SER A 56 -19.31 -3.42 -0.80
CA SER A 56 -19.68 -2.67 -2.01
C SER A 56 -20.24 -1.29 -1.68
N ILE A 57 -20.12 -0.36 -2.63
CA ILE A 57 -20.69 1.00 -2.56
C ILE A 57 -21.39 1.26 -3.90
N GLN A 58 -22.60 1.80 -3.85
CA GLN A 58 -23.35 2.24 -5.03
C GLN A 58 -23.67 3.73 -4.93
N ILE A 59 -23.52 4.45 -6.06
CA ILE A 59 -23.95 5.85 -6.20
C ILE A 59 -25.04 5.88 -7.27
N MET A 60 -26.20 6.43 -6.95
CA MET A 60 -27.36 6.43 -7.84
C MET A 60 -27.93 7.84 -7.99
N LEU A 61 -28.13 8.27 -9.23
CA LEU A 61 -29.00 9.40 -9.55
C LEU A 61 -30.38 8.84 -9.90
N SER A 62 -31.32 8.93 -8.95
CA SER A 62 -32.67 8.40 -9.14
C SER A 62 -33.68 9.49 -9.50
N LYS A 63 -34.60 9.16 -10.39
CA LYS A 63 -35.81 9.94 -10.66
C LYS A 63 -36.85 9.79 -9.54
N PHE A 64 -36.74 8.72 -8.78
CA PHE A 64 -37.66 8.34 -7.71
C PHE A 64 -36.96 8.38 -6.35
N GLU A 65 -37.71 8.77 -5.32
CA GLU A 65 -37.31 8.64 -3.93
C GLU A 65 -37.35 7.16 -3.49
N TYR A 66 -36.83 6.88 -2.29
CA TYR A 66 -36.79 5.52 -1.74
C TYR A 66 -38.18 4.89 -1.54
N ASP A 67 -39.19 5.73 -1.28
CA ASP A 67 -40.60 5.34 -1.20
C ASP A 67 -41.26 5.07 -2.57
N GLY A 68 -40.48 5.17 -3.66
CA GLY A 68 -40.94 5.01 -5.03
C GLY A 68 -41.68 6.22 -5.62
N GLN A 69 -41.86 7.30 -4.86
CA GLN A 69 -42.48 8.54 -5.34
C GLN A 69 -41.52 9.33 -6.23
N LEU A 70 -42.07 10.26 -7.02
CA LEU A 70 -41.23 11.11 -7.86
C LEU A 70 -40.41 12.07 -7.00
N ASN A 71 -39.09 12.11 -7.22
CA ASN A 71 -38.24 13.11 -6.59
C ASN A 71 -38.63 14.51 -7.09
N PRO A 72 -39.15 15.40 -6.22
CA PRO A 72 -39.66 16.72 -6.62
C PRO A 72 -38.55 17.67 -7.10
N SER A 73 -37.29 17.35 -6.79
CA SER A 73 -36.11 18.11 -7.21
C SER A 73 -35.46 17.55 -8.49
N PHE A 74 -35.99 16.46 -9.05
CA PHE A 74 -35.47 15.88 -10.29
C PHE A 74 -35.66 16.83 -11.48
N ARG A 75 -34.58 17.09 -12.20
CA ARG A 75 -34.59 17.89 -13.44
C ARG A 75 -33.97 17.08 -14.58
N ARG A 76 -34.70 16.97 -15.69
CA ARG A 76 -34.16 16.40 -16.93
C ARG A 76 -33.13 17.37 -17.52
N GLY A 77 -31.96 16.85 -17.91
CA GLY A 77 -30.92 17.63 -18.57
C GLY A 77 -29.56 16.91 -18.54
N PRO A 78 -28.53 17.48 -19.20
CA PRO A 78 -27.17 16.98 -19.10
C PRO A 78 -26.69 16.99 -17.65
N PHE A 79 -26.07 15.89 -17.22
CA PHE A 79 -25.55 15.73 -15.86
C PHE A 79 -24.13 15.14 -15.92
N ARG A 80 -23.26 15.57 -15.01
CA ARG A 80 -21.93 15.01 -14.83
C ARG A 80 -21.60 14.96 -13.33
N LEU A 81 -21.16 13.79 -12.85
CA LEU A 81 -20.64 13.60 -11.50
C LEU A 81 -19.16 13.21 -11.57
N PRO A 82 -18.23 14.18 -11.59
CA PRO A 82 -16.81 13.88 -11.50
C PRO A 82 -16.47 13.43 -10.07
N ILE A 83 -16.04 12.18 -9.90
CA ILE A 83 -15.60 11.63 -8.62
C ILE A 83 -14.08 11.71 -8.57
N ALA A 84 -13.53 12.39 -7.56
CA ALA A 84 -12.08 12.50 -7.38
C ALA A 84 -11.48 11.29 -6.64
N HIS A 85 -12.14 10.80 -5.58
CA HIS A 85 -11.70 9.65 -4.79
C HIS A 85 -12.83 9.12 -3.89
N ILE A 86 -12.85 7.82 -3.61
CA ILE A 86 -13.68 7.15 -2.60
C ILE A 86 -12.72 6.43 -1.65
N GLY A 87 -12.80 6.69 -0.34
CA GLY A 87 -11.93 6.09 0.67
C GLY A 87 -12.71 5.44 1.80
N SER A 88 -12.17 4.37 2.37
CA SER A 88 -12.67 3.74 3.59
C SER A 88 -11.83 4.16 4.81
N TYR A 89 -12.42 4.09 6.00
CA TYR A 89 -11.76 4.42 7.27
C TYR A 89 -10.99 3.21 7.74
N LEU A 90 -9.87 2.96 7.09
CA LEU A 90 -8.85 2.16 7.74
C LEU A 90 -8.37 2.95 8.96
N PRO A 91 -8.38 2.39 10.19
CA PRO A 91 -7.84 3.06 11.36
C PRO A 91 -6.46 3.67 11.09
N THR A 92 -6.15 4.83 11.67
CA THR A 92 -4.76 5.28 11.71
C THR A 92 -3.89 4.15 12.28
N HIS A 93 -2.81 3.80 11.60
CA HIS A 93 -1.94 2.64 11.91
C HIS A 93 -2.49 1.25 11.53
N VAL A 94 -3.20 1.12 10.41
CA VAL A 94 -3.46 -0.23 9.85
C VAL A 94 -2.14 -0.91 9.47
N PRO A 95 -1.81 -2.08 10.02
CA PRO A 95 -0.68 -2.88 9.56
C PRO A 95 -0.94 -3.42 8.15
N PRO A 96 0.10 -3.81 7.39
CA PRO A 96 -0.03 -4.43 6.07
C PRO A 96 -1.17 -5.44 6.01
N ARG A 97 -2.02 -5.31 4.99
CA ARG A 97 -3.06 -6.29 4.62
C ARG A 97 -2.56 -7.22 3.51
N PHE A 98 -1.49 -6.80 2.82
CA PHE A 98 -0.79 -7.61 1.83
C PHE A 98 0.72 -7.56 2.08
N VAL A 99 1.35 -8.72 2.24
CA VAL A 99 2.81 -8.83 2.32
C VAL A 99 3.30 -9.46 1.02
N HIS A 100 4.15 -8.74 0.29
CA HIS A 100 4.69 -9.20 -0.98
C HIS A 100 6.17 -9.55 -0.85
N VAL A 101 6.52 -10.81 -1.10
CA VAL A 101 7.90 -11.28 -1.16
C VAL A 101 8.44 -11.09 -2.58
N SER A 102 9.15 -9.99 -2.77
CA SER A 102 9.82 -9.64 -4.02
C SER A 102 11.25 -10.19 -4.05
N SER A 103 12.25 -9.38 -4.42
CA SER A 103 13.67 -9.73 -4.43
C SER A 103 14.52 -8.46 -4.42
N ALA A 104 15.65 -8.49 -3.69
CA ALA A 104 16.64 -7.42 -3.81
C ALA A 104 17.28 -7.45 -5.20
N GLY A 105 17.42 -6.28 -5.80
CA GLY A 105 17.98 -6.09 -7.14
C GLY A 105 16.93 -5.88 -8.24
N VAL A 106 15.63 -5.87 -7.94
CA VAL A 106 14.58 -5.70 -8.95
C VAL A 106 14.65 -4.38 -9.73
N THR A 107 15.26 -3.34 -9.16
CA THR A 107 15.45 -2.04 -9.83
C THR A 107 16.80 -1.91 -10.52
N ARG A 108 17.69 -2.89 -10.33
CA ARG A 108 19.09 -2.83 -10.79
C ARG A 108 19.28 -3.06 -12.28
N PRO A 109 18.56 -3.97 -12.96
CA PRO A 109 18.73 -4.14 -14.41
C PRO A 109 18.62 -2.83 -15.20
N ASN A 110 17.76 -1.92 -14.75
CA ASN A 110 17.49 -0.64 -15.41
C ASN A 110 18.12 0.57 -14.69
N ARG A 111 19.06 0.36 -13.77
CA ARG A 111 19.68 1.45 -13.00
C ARG A 111 20.76 2.16 -13.82
N PRO A 112 20.69 3.49 -14.00
CA PRO A 112 21.75 4.25 -14.66
C PRO A 112 23.11 4.07 -13.96
N GLY A 113 24.16 3.82 -14.75
CA GLY A 113 25.54 3.74 -14.26
C GLY A 113 25.91 2.45 -13.52
N ILE A 114 25.05 1.43 -13.53
CA ILE A 114 25.36 0.13 -12.91
C ILE A 114 26.20 -0.74 -13.86
N ASN A 115 27.20 -1.43 -13.32
CA ASN A 115 27.88 -2.51 -14.04
C ASN A 115 27.19 -3.84 -13.71
N VAL A 116 26.34 -4.31 -14.64
CA VAL A 116 25.53 -5.53 -14.48
C VAL A 116 26.39 -6.79 -14.29
N ASP A 117 27.62 -6.82 -14.83
CA ASP A 117 28.50 -7.97 -14.67
C ASP A 117 29.01 -8.17 -13.24
N MET A 118 28.96 -7.12 -12.42
CA MET A 118 29.35 -7.14 -10.99
C MET A 118 28.14 -7.31 -10.05
N GLU A 119 26.96 -7.54 -10.62
CA GLU A 119 25.73 -7.78 -9.86
C GLU A 119 25.48 -9.26 -9.60
N PRO A 120 24.66 -9.60 -8.58
CA PRO A 120 24.29 -10.98 -8.30
C PRO A 120 23.69 -11.69 -9.53
N PRO A 121 23.80 -13.02 -9.62
CA PRO A 121 23.37 -13.78 -10.79
C PRO A 121 21.93 -13.49 -11.25
N ALA A 122 21.00 -13.24 -10.34
CA ALA A 122 19.61 -12.92 -10.70
C ALA A 122 19.47 -11.61 -11.47
N VAL A 123 20.30 -10.60 -11.16
CA VAL A 123 20.34 -9.32 -11.88
C VAL A 123 21.04 -9.51 -13.22
N LYS A 124 22.21 -10.17 -13.20
CA LYS A 124 23.01 -10.42 -14.40
C LYS A 124 22.27 -11.25 -15.44
N LEU A 125 21.53 -12.26 -15.01
CA LEU A 125 20.85 -13.23 -15.86
C LEU A 125 19.36 -12.92 -16.01
N ASN A 126 18.90 -11.72 -15.66
CA ASN A 126 17.47 -11.39 -15.65
C ASN A 126 16.78 -11.73 -16.98
N ASP A 127 17.38 -11.33 -18.10
CA ASP A 127 16.83 -11.57 -19.44
C ASP A 127 16.84 -13.07 -19.80
N ALA A 128 17.93 -13.77 -19.45
CA ALA A 128 18.05 -15.22 -19.65
C ALA A 128 17.05 -16.02 -18.78
N LEU A 129 16.63 -15.44 -17.65
CA LEU A 129 15.61 -15.98 -16.74
C LEU A 129 14.19 -15.51 -17.11
N GLY A 130 13.99 -14.96 -18.32
CA GLY A 130 12.68 -14.54 -18.81
C GLY A 130 12.13 -13.27 -18.16
N GLY A 131 13.01 -12.38 -17.69
CA GLY A 131 12.61 -11.14 -17.01
C GLY A 131 12.12 -11.38 -15.59
N LEU A 132 12.66 -12.37 -14.88
CA LEU A 132 12.26 -12.74 -13.51
C LEU A 132 12.14 -11.53 -12.57
N LEU A 133 13.15 -10.65 -12.56
CA LEU A 133 13.16 -9.44 -11.74
C LEU A 133 12.26 -8.34 -12.31
N THR A 134 12.13 -8.27 -13.64
CA THR A 134 11.19 -7.38 -14.32
C THR A 134 9.76 -7.64 -13.84
N TRP A 135 9.31 -8.90 -13.87
CA TRP A 135 7.97 -9.26 -13.43
C TRP A 135 7.75 -9.10 -11.92
N LYS A 136 8.79 -9.29 -11.11
CA LYS A 136 8.73 -8.96 -9.68
C LYS A 136 8.54 -7.46 -9.47
N LEU A 137 9.26 -6.60 -10.22
CA LEU A 137 9.08 -5.15 -10.16
C LEU A 137 7.68 -4.72 -10.60
N GLU A 138 7.16 -5.29 -11.70
CA GLU A 138 5.78 -5.04 -12.15
C GLU A 138 4.75 -5.45 -11.08
N GLY A 139 4.96 -6.56 -10.39
CA GLY A 139 4.13 -6.99 -9.27
C GLY A 139 4.14 -6.00 -8.10
N GLU A 140 5.32 -5.44 -7.79
CA GLU A 140 5.43 -4.35 -6.81
C GLU A 140 4.70 -3.08 -7.28
N ASP A 141 4.85 -2.69 -8.54
CA ASP A 141 4.22 -1.51 -9.12
C ASP A 141 2.69 -1.63 -9.10
N ALA A 142 2.15 -2.77 -9.49
CA ALA A 142 0.73 -3.07 -9.42
C ALA A 142 0.20 -2.99 -7.97
N LEU A 143 0.92 -3.58 -7.01
CA LEU A 143 0.53 -3.52 -5.60
C LEU A 143 0.56 -2.08 -5.06
N ARG A 144 1.58 -1.30 -5.40
CA ARG A 144 1.67 0.12 -5.01
C ARG A 144 0.53 0.95 -5.60
N GLY A 145 0.14 0.67 -6.83
CA GLY A 145 -0.99 1.33 -7.51
C GLY A 145 -2.38 0.87 -7.03
N SER A 146 -2.47 -0.25 -6.30
CA SER A 146 -3.76 -0.87 -5.93
C SER A 146 -4.53 -0.14 -4.81
N GLY A 147 -3.84 0.66 -3.99
CA GLY A 147 -4.41 1.25 -2.78
C GLY A 147 -4.54 0.29 -1.58
N VAL A 148 -4.22 -1.00 -1.74
CA VAL A 148 -4.19 -1.98 -0.65
C VAL A 148 -3.02 -1.66 0.30
N PRO A 149 -3.23 -1.57 1.63
CA PRO A 149 -2.12 -1.41 2.58
C PRO A 149 -1.14 -2.57 2.48
N TYR A 150 0.11 -2.29 2.13
CA TYR A 150 1.09 -3.33 1.82
C TYR A 150 2.39 -3.22 2.62
N ALA A 151 3.17 -4.29 2.62
CA ALA A 151 4.61 -4.26 2.83
C ALA A 151 5.30 -5.08 1.73
N ILE A 152 6.26 -4.48 1.04
CA ILE A 152 7.08 -5.18 0.04
C ILE A 152 8.42 -5.51 0.67
N VAL A 153 8.70 -6.80 0.81
CA VAL A 153 9.97 -7.31 1.32
C VAL A 153 10.81 -7.75 0.13
N ARG A 154 12.06 -7.31 0.08
CA ARG A 154 13.06 -7.69 -0.94
C ARG A 154 14.20 -8.47 -0.28
N PRO A 155 14.04 -9.79 -0.06
CA PRO A 155 15.14 -10.60 0.44
C PRO A 155 16.34 -10.55 -0.50
N THR A 156 17.52 -10.58 0.10
CA THR A 156 18.76 -10.93 -0.61
C THR A 156 18.80 -12.43 -0.92
N ALA A 157 19.95 -12.99 -1.32
CA ALA A 157 20.03 -14.38 -1.75
C ALA A 157 19.53 -15.34 -0.66
N LEU A 158 18.52 -16.15 -0.99
CA LEU A 158 17.91 -17.08 -0.04
C LEU A 158 18.83 -18.29 0.18
N THR A 159 18.95 -18.73 1.43
CA THR A 159 19.67 -19.94 1.81
C THR A 159 18.76 -20.93 2.56
N GLU A 160 19.20 -22.19 2.62
CA GLU A 160 18.63 -23.24 3.48
C GLU A 160 19.37 -23.32 4.83
N GLU A 161 20.16 -22.29 5.16
CA GLU A 161 20.80 -22.21 6.47
C GLU A 161 19.72 -21.99 7.54
N PRO A 162 19.96 -22.40 8.80
CA PRO A 162 18.99 -22.21 9.87
C PRO A 162 18.58 -20.75 10.06
N GLY A 163 17.37 -20.53 10.57
CA GLY A 163 16.91 -19.21 10.99
C GLY A 163 17.70 -18.64 12.17
N GLY A 164 17.30 -17.45 12.61
CA GLY A 164 17.94 -16.75 13.70
C GLY A 164 19.19 -15.99 13.27
N MET A 165 19.30 -15.61 11.99
CA MET A 165 20.42 -14.81 11.53
C MET A 165 20.38 -13.39 12.14
N PRO A 166 21.55 -12.77 12.38
CA PRO A 166 21.60 -11.35 12.69
C PRO A 166 21.28 -10.53 11.43
N VAL A 167 20.06 -10.02 11.34
CA VAL A 167 19.52 -9.33 10.15
C VAL A 167 19.55 -7.80 10.23
N GLU A 168 19.65 -7.18 9.05
CA GLU A 168 19.55 -5.75 8.80
C GLU A 168 18.48 -5.47 7.73
N LEU A 169 17.77 -4.36 7.91
CA LEU A 169 16.75 -3.83 7.00
C LEU A 169 17.27 -2.53 6.40
N ASP A 170 17.05 -2.31 5.11
CA ASP A 170 17.47 -1.10 4.40
C ASP A 170 16.52 -0.77 3.25
N GLN A 171 16.71 0.35 2.58
CA GLN A 171 15.91 0.76 1.43
C GLN A 171 16.77 1.26 0.27
N GLY A 172 16.15 1.37 -0.91
CA GLY A 172 16.77 1.91 -2.12
C GLY A 172 17.40 0.88 -3.06
N ASP A 173 17.20 -0.41 -2.77
CA ASP A 173 17.60 -1.54 -3.61
C ASP A 173 19.12 -1.59 -3.86
N THR A 174 19.91 -1.31 -2.84
CA THR A 174 21.39 -1.25 -2.88
C THR A 174 22.06 -2.42 -2.15
N VAL A 175 21.30 -3.18 -1.37
CA VAL A 175 21.84 -4.19 -0.47
C VAL A 175 22.14 -5.51 -1.18
N LYS A 176 23.32 -6.09 -0.90
CA LYS A 176 23.73 -7.44 -1.33
C LYS A 176 23.98 -8.30 -0.09
N GLY A 177 23.79 -9.61 -0.21
CA GLY A 177 24.01 -10.52 0.90
C GLY A 177 23.23 -11.81 0.75
N LYS A 178 22.98 -12.46 1.88
CA LYS A 178 22.15 -13.64 2.00
C LYS A 178 21.19 -13.56 3.18
N ILE A 179 20.17 -14.38 3.20
CA ILE A 179 19.28 -14.57 4.34
C ILE A 179 18.63 -15.96 4.29
N SER A 180 18.35 -16.56 5.45
CA SER A 180 17.63 -17.84 5.52
C SER A 180 16.18 -17.68 5.07
N ARG A 181 15.59 -18.76 4.53
CA ARG A 181 14.14 -18.79 4.26
C ARG A 181 13.30 -18.70 5.52
N GLU A 182 13.78 -19.26 6.63
CA GLU A 182 13.11 -19.23 7.93
C GLU A 182 12.96 -17.79 8.44
N ASP A 183 14.03 -16.98 8.41
CA ASP A 183 13.99 -15.58 8.84
C ASP A 183 13.04 -14.74 7.96
N VAL A 184 13.00 -15.02 6.65
CA VAL A 184 12.06 -14.35 5.73
C VAL A 184 10.61 -14.73 6.04
N ALA A 185 10.34 -16.01 6.35
CA ALA A 185 9.01 -16.46 6.73
C ALA A 185 8.53 -15.79 8.03
N ASP A 186 9.38 -15.75 9.07
CA ASP A 186 9.08 -15.09 10.34
C ASP A 186 8.82 -13.59 10.16
N LEU A 187 9.63 -12.93 9.33
CA LEU A 187 9.42 -11.53 8.98
C LEU A 187 8.06 -11.31 8.30
N CYS A 188 7.67 -12.18 7.35
CA CYS A 188 6.38 -12.05 6.65
C CYS A 188 5.20 -12.11 7.61
N VAL A 189 5.26 -13.01 8.61
CA VAL A 189 4.23 -13.10 9.65
C VAL A 189 4.24 -11.86 10.54
N ALA A 190 5.42 -11.40 10.99
CA ALA A 190 5.53 -10.23 11.85
C ALA A 190 5.01 -8.93 11.20
N LEU A 191 5.17 -8.79 9.87
CA LEU A 191 4.70 -7.63 9.12
C LEU A 191 3.17 -7.46 9.21
N LEU A 192 2.39 -8.53 9.29
CA LEU A 192 0.93 -8.46 9.38
C LEU A 192 0.43 -7.77 10.66
N GLY A 193 1.29 -7.64 11.68
CA GLY A 193 1.03 -6.95 12.93
C GLY A 193 1.85 -5.66 13.11
N CYS A 194 2.56 -5.17 12.09
CA CYS A 194 3.48 -4.04 12.23
C CYS A 194 3.05 -2.81 11.40
N PRO A 195 2.35 -1.83 12.01
CA PRO A 195 1.94 -0.59 11.33
C PRO A 195 3.10 0.27 10.80
N ALA A 196 4.29 0.16 11.39
CA ALA A 196 5.48 0.88 10.95
C ALA A 196 5.94 0.44 9.54
N ALA A 197 5.59 -0.77 9.11
CA ALA A 197 5.94 -1.28 7.79
C ALA A 197 4.90 -0.94 6.70
N THR A 198 3.78 -0.30 7.06
CA THR A 198 2.70 -0.04 6.10
C THR A 198 3.10 0.94 5.00
N ASN A 199 2.89 0.49 3.77
CA ASN A 199 3.23 1.16 2.51
C ASN A 199 4.73 1.43 2.36
N THR A 200 5.55 0.47 2.83
CA THR A 200 7.00 0.52 2.70
C THR A 200 7.52 -0.57 1.75
N THR A 201 8.67 -0.30 1.15
CA THR A 201 9.44 -1.24 0.33
C THR A 201 10.85 -1.27 0.88
N PHE A 202 11.37 -2.43 1.23
CA PHE A 202 12.65 -2.54 1.91
C PHE A 202 13.34 -3.86 1.60
N GLU A 203 14.66 -3.86 1.68
CA GLU A 203 15.50 -5.04 1.60
C GLU A 203 15.74 -5.65 2.97
N VAL A 204 15.96 -6.96 2.99
CA VAL A 204 16.40 -7.66 4.19
C VAL A 204 17.59 -8.56 3.87
N ARG A 205 18.61 -8.50 4.72
CA ARG A 205 19.80 -9.36 4.63
C ARG A 205 20.27 -9.79 6.02
N SER A 206 21.05 -10.86 6.05
CA SER A 206 21.95 -11.17 7.16
C SER A 206 23.18 -10.26 7.14
N THR A 207 23.69 -9.98 8.33
CA THR A 207 25.00 -9.37 8.55
C THR A 207 26.13 -10.39 8.48
N VAL A 208 25.81 -11.70 8.49
CA VAL A 208 26.79 -12.77 8.25
C VAL A 208 27.29 -12.68 6.80
N PRO A 209 28.61 -12.66 6.57
CA PRO A 209 29.18 -12.63 5.22
C PRO A 209 28.68 -13.78 4.36
N PHE A 210 28.47 -13.53 3.07
CA PHE A 210 27.97 -14.55 2.14
C PHE A 210 28.84 -15.82 2.12
N SER A 211 30.16 -15.67 2.25
CA SER A 211 31.14 -16.76 2.25
C SER A 211 31.18 -17.59 3.53
N GLN A 212 30.57 -17.12 4.63
CA GLN A 212 30.59 -17.80 5.92
C GLN A 212 29.29 -18.54 6.15
N GLN A 213 29.34 -19.85 6.40
CA GLN A 213 28.15 -20.64 6.71
C GLN A 213 27.55 -20.22 8.06
N TRP A 214 26.23 -20.05 8.11
CA TRP A 214 25.50 -19.89 9.36
C TRP A 214 25.00 -21.25 9.86
N THR A 215 25.28 -21.56 11.12
CA THR A 215 24.94 -22.85 11.75
C THR A 215 23.90 -22.71 12.85
N GLY A 216 23.23 -21.55 12.93
CA GLY A 216 22.32 -21.21 14.02
C GLY A 216 22.97 -20.38 15.14
N PRO A 217 22.16 -19.89 16.09
CA PRO A 217 22.62 -19.11 17.23
C PRO A 217 23.56 -19.93 18.13
N ALA A 218 24.46 -19.24 18.85
CA ALA A 218 25.36 -19.90 19.79
C ALA A 218 24.57 -20.59 20.91
N ALA A 219 25.10 -21.71 21.42
CA ALA A 219 24.47 -22.44 22.51
C ALA A 219 24.27 -21.53 23.75
N GLY A 220 23.01 -21.31 24.13
CA GLY A 220 22.62 -20.45 25.25
C GLY A 220 22.20 -19.02 24.87
N GLU A 221 22.37 -18.61 23.61
CA GLU A 221 21.74 -17.39 23.12
C GLU A 221 20.28 -17.68 22.72
N PRO A 222 19.32 -16.81 23.12
CA PRO A 222 17.96 -16.96 22.65
C PRO A 222 17.96 -16.82 21.13
N ALA A 223 17.42 -17.82 20.42
CA ALA A 223 17.14 -17.68 19.00
C ALA A 223 16.38 -16.36 18.78
N PRO A 224 16.75 -15.52 17.79
CA PRO A 224 15.93 -14.39 17.40
C PRO A 224 14.53 -14.89 17.11
N SER A 225 13.61 -14.67 18.04
CA SER A 225 12.23 -15.11 17.88
C SER A 225 11.49 -14.11 17.00
N ALA A 226 10.37 -14.53 16.42
CA ALA A 226 9.46 -13.63 15.73
C ALA A 226 9.07 -12.39 16.58
N ALA A 227 9.15 -12.49 17.92
CA ALA A 227 8.91 -11.39 18.85
C ALA A 227 9.93 -10.24 18.76
N ALA A 228 11.11 -10.45 18.15
CA ALA A 228 12.11 -9.40 17.94
C ALA A 228 11.83 -8.52 16.70
N TRP A 229 11.04 -9.00 15.74
CA TRP A 229 10.77 -8.29 14.50
C TRP A 229 10.07 -6.93 14.67
N PRO A 230 9.05 -6.77 15.53
CA PRO A 230 8.41 -5.46 15.73
C PRO A 230 9.41 -4.37 16.14
N GLY A 231 10.33 -4.70 17.05
CA GLY A 231 11.39 -3.78 17.49
C GLY A 231 12.36 -3.44 16.36
N ARG A 232 12.79 -4.44 15.57
CA ARG A 232 13.68 -4.23 14.41
C ARG A 232 13.01 -3.37 13.33
N LEU A 233 11.75 -3.65 13.00
CA LEU A 233 10.98 -2.90 12.00
C LEU A 233 10.76 -1.44 12.45
N ALA A 234 10.48 -1.21 13.73
CA ALA A 234 10.37 0.13 14.28
C ALA A 234 11.72 0.87 14.25
N ALA A 235 12.82 0.19 14.62
CA ALA A 235 14.15 0.77 14.63
C ALA A 235 14.73 1.04 13.23
N ALA A 236 14.26 0.32 12.21
CA ALA A 236 14.73 0.47 10.82
C ALA A 236 14.32 1.82 10.20
N GLY A 237 13.35 2.54 10.76
CA GLY A 237 12.97 3.87 10.28
C GLY A 237 12.48 3.88 8.83
N LEU A 238 11.81 2.81 8.39
CA LEU A 238 11.38 2.63 7.01
C LEU A 238 10.49 3.77 6.55
N LEU A 239 10.86 4.38 5.43
CA LEU A 239 10.14 5.49 4.82
C LEU A 239 9.27 5.01 3.67
N ARG A 240 8.10 5.64 3.53
CA ARG A 240 7.21 5.42 2.38
C ARG A 240 7.85 6.02 1.13
N GLY A 241 7.60 5.39 -0.01
CA GLY A 241 8.04 5.89 -1.31
C GLY A 241 9.54 5.75 -1.59
N VAL A 242 10.33 5.12 -0.71
CA VAL A 242 11.73 4.76 -1.02
C VAL A 242 11.75 3.39 -1.71
N THR A 243 12.07 3.37 -3.00
CA THR A 243 11.96 2.15 -3.83
C THR A 243 13.26 1.78 -4.55
N GLY A 244 14.20 2.72 -4.69
CA GLY A 244 15.39 2.54 -5.51
C GLY A 244 15.14 2.59 -7.02
N ARG A 245 13.93 2.95 -7.47
CA ARG A 245 13.60 3.06 -8.90
C ARG A 245 14.28 4.25 -9.57
N THR A 246 14.34 4.19 -10.89
CA THR A 246 14.54 5.36 -11.74
C THR A 246 13.17 5.79 -12.24
N VAL A 247 12.73 6.99 -11.90
CA VAL A 247 11.40 7.52 -12.26
C VAL A 247 11.62 8.77 -13.10
N GLU A 248 11.01 8.84 -14.29
CA GLU A 248 11.19 9.97 -15.22
C GLU A 248 12.68 10.32 -15.48
N GLY A 249 13.53 9.29 -15.60
CA GLY A 249 14.98 9.45 -15.79
C GLY A 249 15.78 9.83 -14.53
N VAL A 250 15.13 10.01 -13.37
CA VAL A 250 15.76 10.36 -12.10
C VAL A 250 15.94 9.12 -11.23
N TYR A 251 17.19 8.76 -10.92
CA TYR A 251 17.47 7.71 -9.95
C TYR A 251 17.19 8.21 -8.52
N THR A 252 16.25 7.57 -7.84
CA THR A 252 15.76 8.02 -6.52
C THR A 252 16.61 7.47 -5.37
N GLY A 253 17.20 6.28 -5.56
CA GLY A 253 18.05 5.63 -4.58
C GLY A 253 17.35 5.45 -3.23
N ARG A 254 17.97 5.96 -2.16
CA ARG A 254 17.44 5.87 -0.79
C ARG A 254 16.46 6.99 -0.42
N ARG A 255 16.10 7.86 -1.37
CA ARG A 255 15.18 8.97 -1.12
C ARG A 255 13.75 8.59 -1.52
N PRO A 256 12.73 9.14 -0.84
CA PRO A 256 11.37 9.06 -1.33
C PRO A 256 11.29 9.59 -2.76
N GLU A 257 10.54 8.90 -3.63
CA GLU A 257 10.46 9.26 -5.06
C GLU A 257 10.03 10.71 -5.28
N ASP A 258 9.04 11.21 -4.53
CA ASP A 258 8.55 12.59 -4.66
C ASP A 258 9.63 13.62 -4.32
N GLU A 259 10.41 13.38 -3.26
CA GLU A 259 11.51 14.26 -2.86
C GLU A 259 12.64 14.26 -3.90
N ALA A 260 12.98 13.09 -4.44
CA ALA A 260 14.01 12.95 -5.46
C ALA A 260 13.62 13.66 -6.78
N LEU A 261 12.36 13.53 -7.19
CA LEU A 261 11.82 14.18 -8.38
C LEU A 261 11.73 15.70 -8.22
N GLN A 262 11.26 16.16 -7.05
CA GLN A 262 11.20 17.59 -6.73
C GLN A 262 12.61 18.20 -6.75
N ALA A 263 13.59 17.54 -6.16
CA ALA A 263 14.98 17.99 -6.17
C ALA A 263 15.59 18.04 -7.58
N ALA A 264 15.12 17.18 -8.49
CA ALA A 264 15.51 17.18 -9.90
C ALA A 264 14.72 18.18 -10.77
N GLY A 265 13.77 18.93 -10.19
CA GLY A 265 12.95 19.89 -10.92
C GLY A 265 11.87 19.24 -11.80
N VAL A 266 11.58 17.95 -11.61
CA VAL A 266 10.53 17.24 -12.35
C VAL A 266 9.17 17.59 -11.74
N LYS A 267 8.34 18.33 -12.48
CA LYS A 267 6.96 18.60 -12.09
C LYS A 267 6.12 17.35 -12.39
N ARG A 268 5.57 16.71 -11.35
CA ARG A 268 4.49 15.72 -11.57
C ARG A 268 3.29 16.46 -12.14
N GLU A 269 2.86 16.11 -13.35
CA GLU A 269 1.46 16.31 -13.71
C GLU A 269 0.63 15.48 -12.71
N ALA A 270 -0.44 16.08 -12.18
CA ALA A 270 -1.39 15.31 -11.37
C ALA A 270 -1.81 14.08 -12.19
N PRO A 271 -1.91 12.88 -11.58
CA PRO A 271 -2.23 11.67 -12.32
C PRO A 271 -3.47 11.94 -13.17
N THR A 272 -3.30 11.91 -14.48
CA THR A 272 -4.42 11.93 -15.42
C THR A 272 -5.31 10.77 -15.01
N PRO A 273 -6.58 11.01 -14.65
CA PRO A 273 -7.47 9.92 -14.29
C PRO A 273 -7.40 8.88 -15.41
N ALA A 274 -7.06 7.64 -15.06
CA ALA A 274 -7.06 6.56 -16.04
C ALA A 274 -8.38 6.63 -16.80
N ALA A 275 -8.31 6.74 -18.13
CA ALA A 275 -9.49 6.62 -18.95
C ALA A 275 -10.00 5.19 -18.77
N VAL A 276 -11.05 5.06 -17.96
CA VAL A 276 -11.89 3.86 -17.86
C VAL A 276 -13.06 4.03 -18.81
#